data_AF-A0A0S8CST2-F1
#
_entry.id   AF-A0A0S8CST2-F1
#
_cell.length_a   1.000
_cell.length_b   1.000
_cell.length_c   1.000
_cell.angle_alpha   90.00
_cell.angle_beta   90.00
_cell.angle_gamma   90.00
#
_symmetry.space_group_name_H-M   'P 1'
#
loop_
_entity.id
_entity.type
_entity.pdbx_description
1 polymer ?
#
loop_
_entity_poly.entity_id
_entity_poly.type
_entity_poly.pdbx_seq_one_letter_code
_entity_poly.pdbx_strand_id
1 'polypeptide(L)' 'MAFWQRLLITLVAIVAASIIAGLIWHALFNKTLPSYIGGVIGGITALPVWDFLRRVGPQKGVKSALDS' A
#
# COMPACT_ATOMS: atom_id res chain seq x y z
N MET A 1 -9.37 23.52 2.07
CA MET A 1 -10.06 22.45 1.32
C MET A 1 -9.23 21.15 1.34
N ALA A 2 -8.99 20.56 2.51
CA ALA A 2 -8.15 19.34 2.66
C ALA A 2 -8.96 18.03 2.69
N PHE A 3 -10.29 18.14 2.78
CA PHE A 3 -11.21 17.00 2.92
C PHE A 3 -11.29 16.16 1.64
N TRP A 4 -11.46 16.82 0.49
CA TRP A 4 -11.51 16.17 -0.83
C TRP A 4 -10.23 15.43 -1.19
N GLN A 5 -9.08 15.98 -0.82
CA GLN A 5 -7.79 15.36 -1.08
C GLN A 5 -7.59 14.10 -0.22
N ARG A 6 -7.98 14.15 1.07
CA ARG A 6 -7.97 12.97 1.94
C ARG A 6 -8.91 11.87 1.42
N LEU A 7 -10.10 12.24 0.94
CA LEU A 7 -11.06 11.28 0.39
C LEU A 7 -10.49 10.55 -0.84
N LEU A 8 -9.89 11.30 -1.77
CA LEU A 8 -9.26 10.73 -2.97
C LEU A 8 -8.10 9.79 -2.63
N ILE A 9 -7.25 10.15 -1.67
CA ILE A 9 -6.11 9.31 -1.27
C ILE A 9 -6.59 7.99 -0.65
N THR A 10 -7.58 8.05 0.25
CA THR A 10 -8.14 6.84 0.87
C THR A 10 -8.79 5.93 -0.18
N LEU A 11 -9.51 6.50 -1.14
CA LEU A 11 -10.17 5.76 -2.20
C LEU A 11 -9.15 5.04 -3.10
N VAL A 12 -8.10 5.75 -3.52
CA VAL A 12 -7.00 5.17 -4.31
C VAL A 12 -6.29 4.07 -3.53
N ALA A 13 -6.06 4.25 -2.23
CA ALA A 13 -5.40 3.25 -1.38
C ALA A 13 -6.21 1.94 -1.28
N ILE A 14 -7.53 2.04 -1.07
CA ILE A 14 -8.41 0.85 -0.98
C ILE A 14 -8.47 0.11 -2.32
N VAL A 15 -8.58 0.84 -3.43
CA VAL A 15 -8.59 0.26 -4.78
C VAL A 15 -7.26 -0.43 -5.08
N ALA A 16 -6.13 0.22 -4.81
CA ALA A 16 -4.81 -0.38 -4.99
C ALA A 16 -4.65 -1.65 -4.16
N ALA A 17 -5.07 -1.64 -2.89
CA ALA A 17 -5.03 -2.81 -2.02
C ALA A 17 -5.90 -3.97 -2.57
N SER A 18 -7.12 -3.68 -3.04
CA SER A 18 -7.98 -4.69 -3.67
C SER A 18 -7.39 -5.26 -4.95
N ILE A 19 -6.76 -4.44 -5.79
CA ILE A 19 -6.11 -4.91 -7.03
C ILE A 19 -4.92 -5.82 -6.70
N ILE A 20 -4.10 -5.45 -5.72
CA ILE A 20 -2.97 -6.27 -5.27
C ILE A 20 -3.48 -7.62 -4.73
N ALA A 21 -4.51 -7.60 -3.88
CA ALA A 21 -5.10 -8.82 -3.35
C ALA A 21 -5.69 -9.71 -4.47
N GLY A 22 -6.38 -9.12 -5.44
CA GLY A 22 -6.92 -9.83 -6.59
C GLY A 22 -5.84 -10.40 -7.52
N LEU A 23 -4.76 -9.67 -7.76
CA LEU A 23 -3.61 -10.14 -8.53
C LEU A 23 -2.90 -11.30 -7.84
N ILE A 24 -2.73 -11.23 -6.51
CA ILE A 24 -2.17 -12.32 -5.71
C ILE A 24 -3.10 -13.54 -5.78
N TRP A 25 -4.40 -13.35 -5.63
CA TRP A 25 -5.40 -14.42 -5.69
C TRP A 25 -5.41 -15.09 -7.06
N HIS A 26 -5.43 -14.33 -8.14
CA HIS A 26 -5.33 -14.85 -9.51
C HIS A 26 -3.97 -15.51 -9.78
N ALA A 27 -2.86 -14.94 -9.30
CA ALA A 27 -1.54 -15.56 -9.48
C ALA A 27 -1.43 -16.91 -8.77
N LEU A 28 -2.06 -17.05 -7.60
CA LEU A 28 -2.06 -18.28 -6.80
C LEU A 28 -3.04 -19.34 -7.32
N PHE A 29 -4.23 -18.95 -7.77
CA PHE A 29 -5.30 -19.89 -8.15
C PHE A 29 -5.42 -20.14 -9.66
N ASN A 30 -4.93 -19.25 -10.54
CA ASN A 30 -5.18 -19.34 -11.98
C ASN A 30 -4.14 -20.18 -12.74
N LYS A 31 -2.99 -20.52 -12.13
CA LYS A 31 -1.94 -21.25 -12.83
C LYS A 31 -1.18 -22.17 -11.89
N THR A 32 -0.91 -23.37 -12.39
CA THR A 32 0.13 -24.32 -11.96
C THR A 32 1.54 -23.68 -12.06
N LEU A 33 1.76 -22.57 -11.37
CA LEU A 33 2.97 -21.74 -11.47
C LEU A 33 3.72 -21.81 -10.13
N PRO A 34 5.04 -22.06 -10.15
CA PRO A 34 5.84 -22.20 -8.94
C PRO A 34 5.62 -21.02 -7.98
N SER A 35 5.18 -21.32 -6.77
CA SER A 35 4.75 -20.37 -5.73
C SER A 35 5.76 -19.26 -5.43
N TYR A 36 7.04 -19.45 -5.76
CA TYR A 36 8.11 -18.48 -5.53
C TYR A 36 7.96 -17.19 -6.35
N ILE A 37 7.38 -17.24 -7.56
CA ILE A 37 7.29 -16.06 -8.46
C ILE A 37 6.29 -15.02 -7.92
N GLY A 38 5.19 -15.47 -7.33
CA GLY A 38 4.20 -14.58 -6.70
C GLY A 38 4.79 -13.80 -5.52
N GLY A 39 5.61 -14.46 -4.69
CA GLY A 39 6.32 -13.82 -3.58
C GLY A 39 7.37 -12.82 -4.04
N VAL A 40 8.13 -13.12 -5.09
CA VAL A 40 9.15 -12.22 -5.65
C VAL A 40 8.50 -10.96 -6.26
N ILE A 41 7.44 -11.12 -7.04
CA ILE A 41 6.71 -9.97 -7.61
C ILE A 41 6.06 -9.12 -6.51
N GLY A 42 5.48 -9.77 -5.50
CA GLY A 42 4.92 -9.09 -4.32
C GLY A 42 5.97 -8.31 -3.53
N GLY A 43 7.15 -8.91 -3.29
CA GLY A 43 8.26 -8.27 -2.59
C GLY A 43 8.85 -7.09 -3.35
N ILE A 44 9.05 -7.21 -4.67
CA ILE A 44 9.54 -6.11 -5.51
C ILE A 44 8.50 -4.98 -5.57
N THR A 45 7.22 -5.30 -5.61
CA THR A 45 6.13 -4.30 -5.62
C THR A 45 5.95 -3.62 -4.26
N ALA A 46 6.26 -4.31 -3.16
CA ALA A 46 6.12 -3.76 -1.80
C ALA A 46 7.05 -2.57 -1.54
N LEU A 47 8.24 -2.54 -2.14
CA LEU A 47 9.22 -1.46 -1.97
C LEU A 47 8.73 -0.09 -2.48
N PRO A 48 8.30 0.05 -3.75
CA PRO A 48 7.75 1.33 -4.23
C PRO A 48 6.44 1.70 -3.55
N VAL A 49 5.60 0.72 -3.18
CA VAL A 49 4.39 0.97 -2.37
C VAL A 49 4.74 1.53 -1.00
N TRP A 50 5.79 1.02 -0.36
CA TRP A 50 6.27 1.49 0.94
C TRP A 50 6.84 2.91 0.87
N ASP A 51 7.62 3.22 -0.16
CA ASP A 51 8.10 4.59 -0.41
C ASP A 51 6.95 5.56 -0.69
N PHE A 52 5.96 5.11 -1.47
CA PHE A 52 4.76 5.90 -1.72
C PHE A 52 3.99 6.14 -0.41
N LEU A 53 3.80 5.10 0.41
CA LEU A 53 3.10 5.19 1.69
C LEU A 53 3.85 6.07 2.69
N ARG A 54 5.19 6.03 2.74
CA ARG A 54 6.00 6.95 3.54
C ARG A 54 5.91 8.38 3.07
N ARG A 55 5.70 8.61 1.77
CA ARG A 55 5.55 9.95 1.20
C ARG A 55 4.18 10.56 1.47
N VAL A 56 3.12 9.75 1.61
CA VAL A 56 1.78 10.20 2.04
C VAL A 56 1.50 10.01 3.54
N GLY A 57 2.39 9.34 4.28
CA GLY A 57 2.26 9.03 5.70
C GLY A 57 2.41 10.25 6.63
N PRO A 58 1.94 10.16 7.88
CA PRO A 58 1.61 11.32 8.71
C PRO A 58 2.84 12.16 9.08
N GLN A 59 2.81 13.43 8.69
CA GLN A 59 3.77 14.43 9.15
C GLN A 59 3.51 14.74 10.63
N LYS A 60 4.48 14.37 11.49
CA LYS A 60 4.77 14.91 12.83
C LYS A 60 3.57 15.30 13.71
N GLY A 61 3.19 14.41 14.63
CA GLY A 61 2.33 14.72 15.78
C GLY A 61 2.93 14.40 17.15
N VAL A 62 4.19 13.96 17.24
CA VAL A 62 4.83 13.49 18.50
C VAL A 62 6.04 14.35 18.86
N LYS A 63 5.87 15.67 18.88
CA LYS A 63 6.89 16.57 19.46
C LYS A 63 6.32 17.62 20.42
N SER A 64 5.02 17.66 20.65
CA SER A 64 4.39 18.69 21.52
C SER A 64 4.00 18.16 22.91
N ALA A 65 4.44 16.96 23.30
CA ALA A 65 4.07 16.31 24.56
C ALA A 65 5.26 16.08 25.50
N LEU A 66 6.45 16.62 25.18
CA LEU A 66 7.65 16.54 26.02
C LEU A 66 8.09 17.91 26.55
N ASP A 67 7.26 18.95 26.36
CA ASP A 67 7.59 20.35 26.62
C ASP A 67 6.55 21.05 27.54
N SER A 68 5.73 20.30 28.28
CA SER A 68 4.76 20.87 29.25
C SER A 68 4.75 20.10 30.56
#